data_AF-A0A6J0YI73-F1
#
_entry.id   AF-A0A6J0YI73-F1
#
_cell.length_a   1.000
_cell.length_b   1.000
_cell.length_c   1.000
_cell.angle_alpha   90.00
_cell.angle_beta   90.00
_cell.angle_gamma   90.00
#
_symmetry.space_group_name_H-M   'P 1'
#
loop_
_entity.id
_entity.type
_entity.pdbx_description
1 polymer ?
#
loop_
_entity_poly.entity_id
_entity_poly.type
_entity_poly.pdbx_seq_one_letter_code
_entity_poly.pdbx_strand_id
1 'polypeptide(L)'
;MSALLSLQLSTAREGERVRARRGAQDPRDFFAGPQPVRRCPGPPESPVPAPPLHAAWMRPRGRPATPDGMPAAMLPYACVLVLLGASPGRAPAAPPAFSQTLLGSRAEPPHTAEAAGMAGAGHLRWEPRCQQPLPNRAPVTALLPPRLDGPWISTGCEVRPGPEFLTRSYTFYPNRLFRAYQFYYRDPSCREPAHSLLIKGRVRLRRASWVTRGATEADYHLYKVGVVFHSRRALLDVAGRLDHSKASRDCAHRLPPARAWLPGALYELLGAGAERDCAAALGFTMHELSLVRVQRRLQPEPRAAPRLVEELYLGDIHTDRAERRHYRPTGYQRPLQSALHHAHPCPACSLIARSDEHHPPVLPPQVALPLRLGGRWVSPGCEVRPAVLFLTRLFTFHGHNRSWEGYYHHFSDPTCRQPTFTVYAAGCYTKGTPSAKVQGGTELVFQVTRARITPMDRVTTAMLNFSEPSSCGGPGAWALGAERDITATNGCLPLGIRLPHVEYELFRMERDPLGQSLLFIGQRPTDGSSPDTPEKRPTSYQAPLVLCDSVAWGFSPQHGAQLQTPVRGGTPCPHVAPLPVLLLVLRPALLQWL
;
A
#
# COMPACT_ATOMS: atom_id res chain seq x y z
N MET A 1 29.11 47.39 -5.33
CA MET A 1 28.85 48.81 -4.95
C MET A 1 27.42 49.16 -5.34
N SER A 2 26.97 50.39 -5.07
CA SER A 2 25.65 50.98 -5.38
C SER A 2 25.11 50.57 -6.77
N ALA A 3 23.83 50.24 -6.98
CA ALA A 3 22.55 50.85 -6.55
C ALA A 3 22.17 52.13 -7.34
N LEU A 4 20.84 52.35 -7.51
CA LEU A 4 20.20 53.48 -8.22
C LEU A 4 20.37 53.47 -9.77
N LEU A 5 19.50 54.03 -10.60
CA LEU A 5 18.02 54.26 -10.59
C LEU A 5 17.62 54.58 -12.07
N SER A 6 16.37 55.01 -12.32
CA SER A 6 15.94 55.86 -13.44
C SER A 6 15.79 55.24 -14.85
N LEU A 7 14.99 55.80 -15.77
CA LEU A 7 13.64 56.40 -15.72
C LEU A 7 13.20 56.79 -17.17
N GLN A 8 11.89 56.94 -17.41
CA GLN A 8 11.29 57.74 -18.51
C GLN A 8 11.50 57.30 -19.99
N LEU A 9 10.78 57.85 -20.99
CA LEU A 9 9.31 58.02 -21.18
C LEU A 9 9.01 58.49 -22.62
N SER A 10 8.00 57.92 -23.30
CA SER A 10 7.26 58.48 -24.46
C SER A 10 5.97 57.64 -24.62
N THR A 11 4.70 58.07 -24.68
CA THR A 11 4.00 59.21 -25.35
C THR A 11 4.02 59.10 -26.89
N ALA A 12 2.93 59.23 -27.66
CA ALA A 12 1.47 59.29 -27.40
C ALA A 12 0.70 58.61 -28.58
N ARG A 13 -0.60 58.77 -28.94
CA ARG A 13 -1.79 59.59 -28.57
C ARG A 13 -3.05 58.77 -29.01
N GLU A 14 -4.11 58.61 -28.20
CA GLU A 14 -5.40 59.35 -28.21
C GLU A 14 -6.38 59.11 -29.42
N GLY A 15 -7.64 58.75 -29.13
CA GLY A 15 -8.73 58.55 -30.10
C GLY A 15 -10.01 57.96 -29.45
N GLU A 16 -11.22 58.40 -29.85
CA GLU A 16 -12.47 58.22 -29.07
C GLU A 16 -13.59 57.38 -29.75
N ARG A 17 -14.43 56.75 -28.89
CA ARG A 17 -15.85 56.32 -29.07
C ARG A 17 -16.30 55.47 -30.28
N VAL A 18 -17.12 54.45 -29.98
CA VAL A 18 -18.58 54.44 -30.27
C VAL A 18 -19.28 53.32 -29.45
N ARG A 19 -20.61 53.33 -29.39
CA ARG A 19 -21.47 52.62 -28.42
C ARG A 19 -22.54 51.77 -29.11
N ALA A 20 -22.70 50.51 -28.72
CA ALA A 20 -23.82 49.64 -29.13
C ALA A 20 -24.43 48.91 -27.91
N ARG A 21 -25.64 48.32 -28.06
CA ARG A 21 -26.47 47.78 -26.95
C ARG A 21 -27.14 46.44 -27.29
N ARG A 22 -27.64 45.78 -26.23
CA ARG A 22 -28.63 44.68 -26.14
C ARG A 22 -28.12 43.24 -26.31
N GLY A 23 -28.81 42.33 -25.62
CA GLY A 23 -28.50 40.90 -25.50
C GLY A 23 -28.48 40.48 -24.03
N ALA A 24 -29.66 40.24 -23.42
CA ALA A 24 -29.77 39.86 -22.01
C ALA A 24 -30.50 38.51 -21.88
N GLN A 25 -29.93 37.59 -21.10
CA GLN A 25 -30.61 36.42 -20.56
C GLN A 25 -29.84 35.91 -19.33
N ASP A 26 -30.57 35.68 -18.24
CA ASP A 26 -30.08 35.18 -16.95
C ASP A 26 -30.60 33.75 -16.75
N PRO A 27 -29.74 32.79 -16.39
CA PRO A 27 -30.17 31.57 -15.74
C PRO A 27 -29.43 31.35 -14.39
N ARG A 28 -29.82 32.10 -13.37
CA ARG A 28 -29.73 31.61 -11.98
C ARG A 28 -30.57 30.35 -11.83
N ASP A 29 -29.90 29.19 -11.80
CA ASP A 29 -30.09 28.12 -10.81
C ASP A 29 -29.47 26.80 -11.32
N PHE A 30 -28.23 26.50 -10.90
CA PHE A 30 -27.72 25.12 -10.78
C PHE A 30 -26.35 25.06 -10.05
N PHE A 31 -26.31 25.51 -8.79
CA PHE A 31 -25.19 25.22 -7.88
C PHE A 31 -25.68 24.56 -6.58
N ALA A 32 -25.91 23.25 -6.66
CA ALA A 32 -26.10 22.42 -5.48
C ALA A 32 -24.77 22.33 -4.71
N GLY A 33 -24.63 23.13 -3.65
CA GLY A 33 -23.47 23.08 -2.77
C GLY A 33 -23.29 21.70 -2.10
N PRO A 34 -22.07 21.36 -1.62
CA PRO A 34 -21.81 20.09 -0.98
C PRO A 34 -22.71 19.90 0.25
N GLN A 35 -23.41 18.76 0.33
CA GLN A 35 -24.28 18.46 1.46
C GLN A 35 -23.50 18.46 2.78
N PRO A 36 -24.08 18.99 3.87
CA PRO A 36 -23.43 18.98 5.17
C PRO A 36 -23.18 17.55 5.64
N VAL A 37 -21.97 17.29 6.13
CA VAL A 37 -21.61 16.01 6.75
C VAL A 37 -22.53 15.80 7.95
N ARG A 38 -23.38 14.75 7.90
CA ARG A 38 -24.18 14.36 9.07
C ARG A 38 -23.22 14.04 10.21
N ARG A 39 -23.36 14.75 11.33
CA ARG A 39 -22.64 14.44 12.57
C ARG A 39 -22.85 12.97 12.94
N CYS A 40 -21.83 12.34 13.50
CA CYS A 40 -21.98 11.06 14.18
C CYS A 40 -23.12 11.17 15.22
N PRO A 41 -24.07 10.24 15.31
CA PRO A 41 -25.07 10.26 16.37
C PRO A 41 -24.40 9.99 17.72
N GLY A 42 -24.28 11.03 18.53
CA GLY A 42 -23.82 10.94 19.92
C GLY A 42 -24.98 10.75 20.91
N PRO A 43 -24.69 10.39 22.17
CA PRO A 43 -25.65 10.51 23.27
C PRO A 43 -26.00 12.00 23.51
N PRO A 44 -27.12 12.30 24.20
CA PRO A 44 -27.50 13.67 24.54
C PRO A 44 -26.58 14.27 25.60
N GLU A 45 -26.14 15.52 25.40
CA GLU A 45 -25.32 16.29 26.35
C GLU A 45 -26.03 17.60 26.75
N SER A 46 -25.79 18.03 27.99
CA SER A 46 -26.35 19.24 28.60
C SER A 46 -25.54 20.51 28.25
N PRO A 47 -26.14 21.71 28.23
CA PRO A 47 -25.46 22.94 27.81
C PRO A 47 -24.50 23.51 28.87
N VAL A 48 -23.38 24.07 28.39
CA VAL A 48 -22.38 24.84 29.16
C VAL A 48 -22.06 26.13 28.36
N PRO A 49 -21.92 27.31 28.99
CA PRO A 49 -21.89 28.60 28.27
C PRO A 49 -20.55 28.92 27.58
N ALA A 50 -20.60 29.90 26.65
CA ALA A 50 -19.50 30.25 25.76
C ALA A 50 -18.54 31.34 26.33
N PRO A 51 -17.23 31.30 25.97
CA PRO A 51 -16.27 32.36 26.27
C PRO A 51 -16.27 33.49 25.21
N PRO A 52 -15.73 34.70 25.53
CA PRO A 52 -15.76 35.86 24.66
C PRO A 52 -14.67 35.89 23.57
N LEU A 53 -14.87 36.75 22.57
CA LEU A 53 -13.95 37.03 21.46
C LEU A 53 -12.96 38.16 21.81
N HIS A 54 -11.67 38.01 21.45
CA HIS A 54 -10.87 38.99 20.68
C HIS A 54 -9.35 38.67 20.74
N ALA A 55 -8.72 38.51 19.57
CA ALA A 55 -7.36 38.99 19.22
C ALA A 55 -6.93 38.40 17.85
N ALA A 56 -6.31 39.19 16.99
CA ALA A 56 -5.82 38.73 15.68
C ALA A 56 -4.40 39.27 15.42
N TRP A 57 -3.39 38.38 15.32
CA TRP A 57 -2.03 38.76 14.93
C TRP A 57 -1.34 37.72 14.02
N MET A 58 -0.82 38.24 12.91
CA MET A 58 0.26 37.79 12.01
C MET A 58 0.61 36.30 11.77
N ARG A 59 0.76 35.97 10.48
CA ARG A 59 1.50 34.79 9.98
C ARG A 59 3.02 34.97 10.15
N PRO A 60 3.77 34.00 10.69
CA PRO A 60 5.21 33.90 10.49
C PRO A 60 5.56 33.55 9.04
N ARG A 61 6.70 34.06 8.54
CA ARG A 61 7.29 33.62 7.26
C ARG A 61 8.00 32.27 7.44
N GLY A 62 8.02 31.45 6.38
CA GLY A 62 8.70 30.15 6.40
C GLY A 62 10.21 30.24 6.61
N ARG A 63 10.81 29.19 7.17
CA ARG A 63 12.26 28.98 7.29
C ARG A 63 12.71 27.87 6.32
N PRO A 64 13.98 27.88 5.86
CA PRO A 64 14.46 26.94 4.84
C PRO A 64 14.58 25.51 5.36
N ALA A 65 14.61 24.55 4.43
CA ALA A 65 14.89 23.15 4.71
C ALA A 65 16.33 22.94 5.19
N THR A 66 16.53 21.95 6.06
CA THR A 66 17.86 21.48 6.47
C THR A 66 18.50 20.59 5.39
N PRO A 67 19.85 20.48 5.34
CA PRO A 67 20.54 19.75 4.25
C PRO A 67 20.19 18.27 4.14
N ASP A 68 19.80 17.63 5.24
CA ASP A 68 19.67 16.16 5.35
C ASP A 68 18.27 15.60 5.02
N GLY A 69 17.34 16.44 4.55
CA GLY A 69 16.05 15.99 3.98
C GLY A 69 15.05 15.33 4.95
N MET A 70 15.34 15.30 6.25
CA MET A 70 14.45 14.76 7.29
C MET A 70 13.29 15.71 7.61
N PRO A 71 12.02 15.28 7.55
CA PRO A 71 10.89 16.05 8.06
C PRO A 71 11.02 16.29 9.58
N ALA A 72 10.75 17.51 10.03
CA ALA A 72 10.96 17.91 11.44
C ALA A 72 10.17 17.06 12.47
N ALA A 73 9.08 16.41 12.05
CA ALA A 73 8.32 15.47 12.89
C ALA A 73 9.06 14.17 13.23
N MET A 74 10.14 13.82 12.52
CA MET A 74 10.86 12.54 12.66
C MET A 74 12.04 12.56 13.63
N LEU A 75 12.45 13.74 14.13
CA LEU A 75 13.56 13.90 15.07
C LEU A 75 13.50 12.97 16.30
N PRO A 76 12.38 12.81 17.04
CA PRO A 76 12.36 11.92 18.20
C PRO A 76 12.57 10.44 17.82
N TYR A 77 11.98 9.98 16.71
CA TYR A 77 12.14 8.60 16.24
C TYR A 77 13.56 8.31 15.75
N ALA A 78 14.22 9.27 15.10
CA ALA A 78 15.62 9.13 14.70
C ALA A 78 16.56 8.96 15.91
N CYS A 79 16.43 9.82 16.93
CA CYS A 79 17.27 9.75 18.14
C CYS A 79 17.09 8.44 18.91
N VAL A 80 15.86 7.93 19.05
CA VAL A 80 15.58 6.64 19.70
C VAL A 80 16.21 5.47 18.93
N LEU A 81 16.22 5.50 17.59
CA LEU A 81 16.85 4.45 16.78
C LEU A 81 18.38 4.50 16.82
N VAL A 82 19.00 5.68 16.93
CA VAL A 82 20.46 5.84 17.09
C VAL A 82 20.94 5.23 18.41
N LEU A 83 20.19 5.41 19.51
CA LEU A 83 20.52 4.86 20.83
C LEU A 83 20.42 3.32 20.91
N LEU A 84 19.81 2.67 19.90
CA LEU A 84 19.76 1.20 19.78
C LEU A 84 20.92 0.62 18.94
N GLY A 85 21.84 1.46 18.46
CA GLY A 85 22.96 1.09 17.58
C GLY A 85 24.31 1.01 18.28
N ALA A 86 24.49 0.09 19.23
CA ALA A 86 25.80 -0.16 19.85
C ALA A 86 26.81 -0.72 18.82
N SER A 87 28.00 -0.11 18.75
CA SER A 87 29.06 -0.47 17.78
C SER A 87 29.60 -1.89 17.99
N PRO A 88 29.99 -2.61 16.90
CA PRO A 88 30.67 -3.90 17.01
C PRO A 88 32.08 -3.73 17.60
N GLY A 89 32.23 -3.98 18.90
CA GLY A 89 33.50 -3.93 19.60
C GLY A 89 34.50 -4.97 19.07
N ARG A 90 35.73 -4.52 18.77
CA ARG A 90 36.84 -5.33 18.28
C ARG A 90 37.41 -6.18 19.42
N ALA A 91 37.33 -7.50 19.31
CA ALA A 91 37.82 -8.42 20.34
C ALA A 91 39.37 -8.43 20.44
N PRO A 92 39.96 -8.29 21.64
CA PRO A 92 41.34 -8.67 21.92
C PRO A 92 41.44 -10.15 22.33
N ALA A 93 42.64 -10.72 22.30
CA ALA A 93 42.90 -12.13 22.61
C ALA A 93 43.14 -12.40 24.11
N ALA A 94 42.94 -13.65 24.53
CA ALA A 94 43.38 -14.15 25.84
C ALA A 94 44.88 -14.48 25.85
N PRO A 95 45.52 -14.41 27.03
CA PRO A 95 46.32 -15.55 27.50
C PRO A 95 45.93 -15.89 28.98
N PRO A 96 46.73 -16.58 29.83
CA PRO A 96 46.25 -17.84 30.42
C PRO A 96 46.05 -17.81 31.95
N ALA A 97 45.54 -18.91 32.50
CA ALA A 97 45.19 -19.06 33.92
C ALA A 97 46.39 -19.34 34.85
N PHE A 98 46.26 -18.96 36.12
CA PHE A 98 47.01 -19.51 37.27
C PHE A 98 46.13 -19.54 38.54
N SER A 99 46.59 -20.24 39.58
CA SER A 99 45.74 -20.83 40.64
C SER A 99 45.82 -20.16 42.02
N GLN A 100 44.71 -20.28 42.79
CA GLN A 100 44.63 -20.22 44.28
C GLN A 100 44.94 -18.81 44.89
N THR A 101 44.60 -18.48 46.15
CA THR A 101 44.29 -19.28 47.37
C THR A 101 43.22 -18.61 48.26
N LEU A 102 42.81 -19.25 49.37
CA LEU A 102 41.76 -18.79 50.31
C LEU A 102 42.24 -17.73 51.33
N LEU A 103 41.29 -16.94 51.86
CA LEU A 103 40.95 -16.66 53.29
C LEU A 103 40.11 -15.35 53.37
N GLY A 104 39.03 -15.20 54.16
CA GLY A 104 38.23 -16.16 54.94
C GLY A 104 37.18 -15.47 55.85
N SER A 105 36.14 -16.22 56.29
CA SER A 105 35.27 -16.07 57.50
C SER A 105 34.73 -14.67 57.93
N ARG A 106 33.46 -14.43 58.26
CA ARG A 106 32.32 -15.20 58.83
C ARG A 106 30.99 -14.72 58.16
N ALA A 107 29.89 -15.46 57.96
CA ALA A 107 29.08 -16.38 58.79
C ALA A 107 28.25 -15.67 59.90
N GLU A 108 26.91 -15.83 60.04
CA GLU A 108 25.88 -16.52 59.21
C GLU A 108 24.44 -15.93 59.46
N PRO A 109 23.26 -16.46 59.01
CA PRO A 109 22.14 -15.62 58.51
C PRO A 109 20.95 -15.44 59.51
N PRO A 110 19.77 -16.15 59.55
CA PRO A 110 19.14 -17.18 58.70
C PRO A 110 17.73 -16.83 58.11
N HIS A 111 17.23 -17.68 57.18
CA HIS A 111 15.83 -17.76 56.63
C HIS A 111 15.35 -16.62 55.69
N THR A 112 14.49 -16.84 54.67
CA THR A 112 13.62 -17.99 54.31
C THR A 112 13.70 -18.43 52.83
N ALA A 113 13.56 -19.75 52.63
CA ALA A 113 13.03 -20.47 51.46
C ALA A 113 13.10 -19.83 50.05
N GLU A 114 14.05 -20.30 49.23
CA GLU A 114 13.89 -20.35 47.77
C GLU A 114 12.88 -21.45 47.40
N ALA A 115 11.89 -21.11 46.57
CA ALA A 115 10.90 -22.07 46.05
C ALA A 115 10.59 -21.75 44.58
N ALA A 116 11.02 -22.64 43.67
CA ALA A 116 10.84 -22.45 42.24
C ALA A 116 9.37 -22.59 41.81
N GLY A 117 8.87 -21.66 40.97
CA GLY A 117 7.50 -21.71 40.46
C GLY A 117 7.24 -20.82 39.26
N MET A 118 6.41 -21.31 38.34
CA MET A 118 5.72 -20.55 37.30
C MET A 118 6.57 -19.69 36.34
N ALA A 119 7.39 -20.36 35.52
CA ALA A 119 7.64 -19.91 34.13
C ALA A 119 6.38 -20.10 33.25
N GLY A 120 5.24 -19.61 33.72
CA GLY A 120 3.95 -19.74 33.04
C GLY A 120 3.87 -18.81 31.84
N ALA A 121 3.78 -19.36 30.63
CA ALA A 121 3.57 -18.59 29.41
C ALA A 121 2.18 -17.94 29.44
N GLY A 122 2.12 -16.69 29.94
CA GLY A 122 0.89 -15.92 30.10
C GLY A 122 0.23 -15.60 28.76
N HIS A 123 -0.64 -16.49 28.30
CA HIS A 123 -1.46 -16.28 27.11
C HIS A 123 -2.43 -15.13 27.37
N LEU A 124 -2.07 -13.91 26.94
CA LEU A 124 -2.91 -12.73 27.08
C LEU A 124 -4.29 -13.01 26.48
N ARG A 125 -5.33 -12.86 27.30
CA ARG A 125 -6.68 -13.39 27.08
C ARG A 125 -7.52 -12.40 26.25
N TRP A 126 -7.07 -12.04 25.05
CA TRP A 126 -7.79 -11.08 24.20
C TRP A 126 -7.62 -11.28 22.69
N GLU A 127 -8.36 -12.24 22.12
CA GLU A 127 -8.57 -12.28 20.66
C GLU A 127 -9.92 -12.93 20.28
N PRO A 128 -10.97 -12.15 19.95
CA PRO A 128 -12.27 -12.70 19.59
C PRO A 128 -12.30 -13.25 18.16
N ARG A 129 -12.05 -14.56 17.99
CA ARG A 129 -12.43 -15.49 16.88
C ARG A 129 -12.47 -15.00 15.41
N CYS A 130 -11.78 -13.92 15.07
CA CYS A 130 -11.01 -13.91 13.84
C CYS A 130 -9.60 -14.28 14.27
N GLN A 131 -9.24 -15.56 14.14
CA GLN A 131 -7.83 -15.86 13.94
C GLN A 131 -7.40 -15.02 12.74
N GLN A 132 -6.23 -14.38 12.80
CA GLN A 132 -5.59 -13.90 11.58
C GLN A 132 -5.57 -15.06 10.58
N PRO A 133 -5.74 -14.82 9.27
CA PRO A 133 -5.32 -15.77 8.24
C PRO A 133 -3.79 -15.83 8.23
N LEU A 134 -3.24 -16.38 9.30
CA LEU A 134 -2.11 -17.28 9.31
C LEU A 134 -2.57 -18.54 8.56
N PRO A 135 -2.19 -18.74 7.29
CA PRO A 135 -2.05 -20.09 6.75
C PRO A 135 -0.98 -20.82 7.56
N ASN A 136 -1.38 -21.39 8.70
CA ASN A 136 -0.67 -22.32 9.56
C ASN A 136 0.86 -22.16 9.61
N ARG A 137 1.34 -21.02 10.13
CA ARG A 137 2.79 -20.71 10.26
C ARG A 137 3.63 -21.02 9.01
N ALA A 138 3.09 -20.87 7.80
CA ALA A 138 3.85 -20.99 6.56
C ALA A 138 5.14 -20.16 6.68
N PRO A 139 6.35 -20.76 6.63
CA PRO A 139 7.57 -20.08 7.04
C PRO A 139 7.91 -18.97 6.07
N VAL A 140 7.62 -17.73 6.48
CA VAL A 140 7.96 -16.52 5.74
C VAL A 140 9.44 -16.24 5.95
N THR A 141 10.28 -16.66 5.01
CA THR A 141 11.73 -16.48 5.06
C THR A 141 12.15 -15.36 4.13
N ALA A 142 12.63 -14.24 4.68
CA ALA A 142 13.35 -13.24 3.92
C ALA A 142 14.78 -13.74 3.61
N LEU A 143 15.22 -13.61 2.36
CA LEU A 143 16.58 -13.98 1.96
C LEU A 143 17.50 -12.77 2.10
N LEU A 144 18.56 -12.91 2.89
CA LEU A 144 19.55 -11.87 3.15
C LEU A 144 20.98 -12.46 3.00
N PRO A 145 21.77 -12.06 1.99
CA PRO A 145 21.39 -11.19 0.87
C PRO A 145 20.32 -11.85 -0.04
N PRO A 146 19.45 -11.06 -0.69
CA PRO A 146 18.41 -11.58 -1.56
C PRO A 146 19.01 -12.10 -2.88
N ARG A 147 18.55 -13.27 -3.33
CA ARG A 147 18.89 -13.78 -4.67
C ARG A 147 17.87 -13.26 -5.69
N LEU A 148 18.30 -12.34 -6.56
CA LEU A 148 17.44 -11.74 -7.59
C LEU A 148 17.34 -12.57 -8.88
N ASP A 149 18.27 -13.51 -9.12
CA ASP A 149 18.40 -14.25 -10.38
C ASP A 149 17.07 -14.84 -10.88
N GLY A 150 16.70 -14.56 -12.13
CA GLY A 150 15.52 -15.12 -12.79
C GLY A 150 14.41 -14.11 -13.12
N PRO A 151 13.25 -14.62 -13.61
CA PRO A 151 12.10 -13.82 -14.03
C PRO A 151 11.11 -13.54 -12.89
N TRP A 152 10.65 -12.29 -12.78
CA TRP A 152 9.71 -11.78 -11.78
C TRP A 152 8.60 -10.96 -12.43
N ILE A 153 7.35 -11.20 -12.07
CA ILE A 153 6.17 -10.67 -12.77
C ILE A 153 5.10 -10.12 -11.80
N SER A 154 4.33 -9.14 -12.25
CA SER A 154 3.09 -8.76 -11.56
C SER A 154 2.07 -9.90 -11.61
N THR A 155 1.29 -10.09 -10.55
CA THR A 155 0.20 -11.10 -10.49
C THR A 155 -1.15 -10.61 -11.01
N GLY A 156 -1.21 -9.35 -11.49
CA GLY A 156 -2.40 -8.69 -12.01
C GLY A 156 -2.11 -7.21 -12.30
N CYS A 157 -3.15 -6.44 -12.62
CA CYS A 157 -3.02 -5.00 -12.86
C CYS A 157 -2.61 -4.27 -11.56
N GLU A 158 -1.68 -3.32 -11.69
CA GLU A 158 -1.19 -2.49 -10.59
C GLU A 158 -1.65 -1.03 -10.77
N VAL A 159 -1.95 -0.34 -9.65
CA VAL A 159 -2.31 1.08 -9.63
C VAL A 159 -1.29 1.82 -8.78
N ARG A 160 -0.33 2.47 -9.44
CA ARG A 160 0.67 3.36 -8.83
C ARG A 160 0.09 4.76 -8.65
N PRO A 161 0.66 5.61 -7.77
CA PRO A 161 0.23 7.00 -7.63
C PRO A 161 0.28 7.75 -8.97
N GLY A 162 -0.55 8.78 -9.13
CA GLY A 162 -0.65 9.54 -10.38
C GLY A 162 -2.09 9.86 -10.78
N PRO A 163 -2.99 8.86 -10.98
CA PRO A 163 -2.71 7.42 -11.02
C PRO A 163 -1.88 6.99 -12.24
N GLU A 164 -1.26 5.80 -12.14
CA GLU A 164 -0.63 5.10 -13.27
C GLU A 164 -1.01 3.62 -13.23
N PHE A 165 -1.64 3.12 -14.30
CA PHE A 165 -2.04 1.71 -14.45
C PHE A 165 -0.96 0.93 -15.22
N LEU A 166 -0.47 -0.18 -14.65
CA LEU A 166 0.63 -0.94 -15.26
C LEU A 166 0.68 -2.43 -14.89
N THR A 167 1.47 -3.19 -15.65
CA THR A 167 2.03 -4.49 -15.26
C THR A 167 3.55 -4.50 -15.51
N ARG A 168 4.29 -5.36 -14.80
CA ARG A 168 5.75 -5.40 -14.77
C ARG A 168 6.26 -6.82 -15.02
N SER A 169 7.33 -6.96 -15.81
CA SER A 169 8.01 -8.24 -16.10
C SER A 169 9.52 -8.03 -16.13
N TYR A 170 10.23 -8.47 -15.09
CA TYR A 170 11.64 -8.17 -14.81
C TYR A 170 12.45 -9.46 -14.87
N THR A 171 13.66 -9.42 -15.44
CA THR A 171 14.59 -10.56 -15.52
C THR A 171 15.96 -10.10 -15.04
N PHE A 172 16.46 -10.67 -13.94
CA PHE A 172 17.82 -10.45 -13.46
C PHE A 172 18.71 -11.62 -13.87
N TYR A 173 19.94 -11.31 -14.30
CA TYR A 173 20.91 -12.29 -14.79
C TYR A 173 22.10 -12.42 -13.81
N PRO A 174 22.74 -13.60 -13.68
CA PRO A 174 23.83 -13.81 -12.72
C PRO A 174 25.04 -12.85 -12.86
N ASN A 175 25.23 -12.26 -14.04
CA ASN A 175 26.24 -11.22 -14.31
C ASN A 175 25.85 -9.80 -13.82
N ARG A 176 24.80 -9.72 -12.98
CA ARG A 176 24.20 -8.51 -12.38
C ARG A 176 23.49 -7.58 -13.37
N LEU A 177 23.37 -7.97 -14.63
CA LEU A 177 22.53 -7.23 -15.58
C LEU A 177 21.05 -7.54 -15.31
N PHE A 178 20.17 -6.67 -15.78
CA PHE A 178 18.74 -6.91 -15.82
C PHE A 178 18.11 -6.38 -17.11
N ARG A 179 17.01 -7.02 -17.51
CA ARG A 179 16.02 -6.50 -18.45
C ARG A 179 14.71 -6.32 -17.67
N ALA A 180 14.03 -5.20 -17.84
CA ALA A 180 12.73 -4.97 -17.25
C ALA A 180 11.76 -4.42 -18.30
N TYR A 181 10.51 -4.88 -18.22
CA TYR A 181 9.38 -4.37 -18.95
C TYR A 181 8.41 -3.70 -17.98
N GLN A 182 7.97 -2.49 -18.32
CA GLN A 182 6.81 -1.84 -17.69
C GLN A 182 5.78 -1.56 -18.79
N PHE A 183 4.66 -2.28 -18.74
CA PHE A 183 3.55 -2.14 -19.67
C PHE A 183 2.54 -1.19 -19.04
N TYR A 184 2.28 -0.03 -19.64
CA TYR A 184 1.37 0.99 -19.11
C TYR A 184 0.05 0.99 -19.88
N TYR A 185 -1.06 1.21 -19.18
CA TYR A 185 -2.43 1.10 -19.72
C TYR A 185 -3.24 2.37 -19.51
N ARG A 186 -4.34 2.50 -20.25
CA ARG A 186 -5.33 3.57 -20.08
C ARG A 186 -6.32 3.29 -18.96
N ASP A 187 -6.51 2.03 -18.61
CA ASP A 187 -7.64 1.54 -17.82
C ASP A 187 -7.19 0.78 -16.55
N PRO A 188 -8.06 0.70 -15.52
CA PRO A 188 -7.74 0.10 -14.22
C PRO A 188 -7.86 -1.44 -14.19
N SER A 189 -8.06 -2.08 -15.35
CA SER A 189 -8.04 -3.54 -15.53
C SER A 189 -6.91 -4.04 -16.43
N CYS A 190 -6.06 -3.14 -16.94
CA CYS A 190 -4.93 -3.43 -17.82
C CYS A 190 -5.36 -4.17 -19.12
N ARG A 191 -6.32 -3.58 -19.83
CA ARG A 191 -6.90 -4.09 -21.10
C ARG A 191 -6.70 -3.18 -22.30
N GLU A 192 -6.40 -1.90 -22.09
CA GLU A 192 -6.09 -0.91 -23.12
C GLU A 192 -4.62 -0.48 -23.02
N PRO A 193 -3.67 -1.15 -23.70
CA PRO A 193 -2.27 -0.75 -23.69
C PRO A 193 -2.07 0.67 -24.22
N ALA A 194 -1.34 1.48 -23.45
CA ALA A 194 -1.01 2.85 -23.82
C ALA A 194 0.41 2.89 -24.44
N HIS A 195 1.40 2.47 -23.67
CA HIS A 195 2.80 2.41 -24.09
C HIS A 195 3.54 1.33 -23.28
N SER A 196 4.76 1.02 -23.66
CA SER A 196 5.60 0.03 -22.97
C SER A 196 7.05 0.47 -22.95
N LEU A 197 7.71 0.23 -21.83
CA LEU A 197 9.12 0.57 -21.63
C LEU A 197 9.96 -0.70 -21.62
N LEU A 198 10.91 -0.80 -22.55
CA LEU A 198 12.05 -1.72 -22.47
C LEU A 198 13.15 -1.02 -21.67
N ILE A 199 13.54 -1.59 -20.53
CA ILE A 199 14.64 -1.08 -19.70
C ILE A 199 15.72 -2.15 -19.62
N LYS A 200 16.98 -1.76 -19.79
CA LYS A 200 18.16 -2.63 -19.57
C LYS A 200 19.20 -1.90 -18.73
N GLY A 201 19.72 -2.58 -17.71
CA GLY A 201 20.61 -1.99 -16.71
C GLY A 201 21.44 -3.02 -15.95
N ARG A 202 22.15 -2.55 -14.93
CA ARG A 202 22.87 -3.35 -13.93
C ARG A 202 22.37 -2.98 -12.53
N VAL A 203 22.23 -3.96 -11.65
CA VAL A 203 21.92 -3.76 -10.22
C VAL A 203 23.01 -4.35 -9.35
N ARG A 204 23.43 -3.65 -8.29
CA ARG A 204 24.43 -4.11 -7.32
C ARG A 204 23.85 -4.02 -5.92
N LEU A 205 23.61 -5.18 -5.29
CA LEU A 205 23.32 -5.26 -3.86
C LEU A 205 24.49 -4.69 -3.03
N ARG A 206 24.19 -3.97 -1.95
CA ARG A 206 25.18 -3.25 -1.13
C ARG A 206 25.24 -3.77 0.30
N ARG A 207 24.18 -3.55 1.08
CA ARG A 207 24.08 -3.86 2.52
C ARG A 207 22.62 -4.00 2.93
N ALA A 208 22.34 -4.56 4.11
CA ALA A 208 21.00 -4.46 4.70
C ALA A 208 20.64 -2.98 4.92
N SER A 209 19.38 -2.59 4.72
CA SER A 209 18.97 -1.20 5.00
C SER A 209 18.82 -0.96 6.49
N TRP A 210 19.39 0.16 6.93
CA TRP A 210 19.26 0.67 8.29
C TRP A 210 17.89 1.36 8.50
N VAL A 211 17.29 1.88 7.43
CA VAL A 211 15.94 2.44 7.42
C VAL A 211 14.94 1.30 7.40
N THR A 212 14.76 0.63 6.26
CA THR A 212 13.76 -0.42 6.12
C THR A 212 14.34 -1.77 6.55
N ARG A 213 14.21 -2.10 7.84
CA ARG A 213 14.73 -3.37 8.41
C ARG A 213 14.28 -4.59 7.58
N GLY A 214 15.21 -5.50 7.30
CA GLY A 214 14.97 -6.67 6.44
C GLY A 214 14.95 -6.38 4.94
N ALA A 215 15.19 -5.13 4.50
CA ALA A 215 15.52 -4.79 3.13
C ALA A 215 17.03 -4.91 2.85
N THR A 216 17.39 -4.94 1.57
CA THR A 216 18.76 -4.73 1.09
C THR A 216 18.80 -3.46 0.24
N GLU A 217 19.72 -2.56 0.56
CA GLU A 217 20.06 -1.39 -0.26
C GLU A 217 20.87 -1.83 -1.48
N ALA A 218 20.61 -1.21 -2.63
CA ALA A 218 21.29 -1.51 -3.89
C ALA A 218 21.55 -0.24 -4.71
N ASP A 219 22.60 -0.29 -5.53
CA ASP A 219 22.86 0.72 -6.57
C ASP A 219 22.36 0.17 -7.91
N TYR A 220 21.84 1.03 -8.79
CA TYR A 220 21.47 0.64 -10.16
C TYR A 220 22.03 1.62 -11.19
N HIS A 221 22.30 1.12 -12.39
CA HIS A 221 22.71 1.92 -13.55
C HIS A 221 21.92 1.45 -14.77
N LEU A 222 21.36 2.38 -15.54
CA LEU A 222 20.67 2.11 -16.79
C LEU A 222 21.63 2.31 -17.97
N TYR A 223 21.54 1.45 -18.98
CA TYR A 223 22.33 1.58 -20.22
C TYR A 223 21.48 1.58 -21.49
N LYS A 224 20.22 1.12 -21.42
CA LYS A 224 19.22 1.36 -22.46
C LYS A 224 17.83 1.51 -21.85
N VAL A 225 17.10 2.54 -22.29
CA VAL A 225 15.65 2.69 -22.08
C VAL A 225 15.04 2.99 -23.43
N GLY A 226 14.04 2.23 -23.84
CA GLY A 226 13.27 2.49 -25.06
C GLY A 226 11.77 2.43 -24.78
N VAL A 227 10.99 3.18 -25.57
CA VAL A 227 9.53 3.25 -25.47
C VAL A 227 8.87 2.79 -26.77
N VAL A 228 7.81 1.99 -26.64
CA VAL A 228 6.89 1.63 -27.72
C VAL A 228 5.53 2.22 -27.41
N PHE A 229 4.86 2.82 -28.41
CA PHE A 229 3.52 3.39 -28.26
C PHE A 229 2.48 2.54 -28.98
N HIS A 230 1.44 2.14 -28.25
CA HIS A 230 0.41 1.19 -28.72
C HIS A 230 -0.85 1.89 -29.25
N SER A 231 -0.95 3.20 -29.09
CA SER A 231 -1.96 4.01 -29.78
C SER A 231 -1.46 5.44 -30.02
N ARG A 232 -1.90 6.05 -31.13
CA ARG A 232 -1.65 7.47 -31.43
C ARG A 232 -2.15 8.41 -30.33
N ARG A 233 -3.19 8.01 -29.59
CA ARG A 233 -3.69 8.77 -28.43
C ARG A 233 -2.72 8.71 -27.25
N ALA A 234 -2.27 7.52 -26.85
CA ALA A 234 -1.29 7.40 -25.76
C ALA A 234 0.04 8.11 -26.05
N LEU A 235 0.40 8.19 -27.32
CA LEU A 235 1.55 8.95 -27.81
C LEU A 235 1.37 10.46 -27.62
N LEU A 236 0.23 11.01 -28.04
CA LEU A 236 -0.13 12.42 -27.79
C LEU A 236 -0.25 12.71 -26.28
N ASP A 237 -0.82 11.78 -25.51
CA ASP A 237 -0.93 11.86 -24.05
C ASP A 237 0.45 11.89 -23.35
N VAL A 238 1.54 11.43 -23.98
CA VAL A 238 2.92 11.55 -23.46
C VAL A 238 3.66 12.75 -24.05
N ALA A 239 3.50 13.02 -25.35
CA ALA A 239 4.10 14.17 -26.01
C ALA A 239 3.65 15.50 -25.37
N GLY A 240 2.35 15.68 -25.12
CA GLY A 240 1.83 16.88 -24.45
C GLY A 240 2.34 17.06 -23.01
N ARG A 241 2.82 15.99 -22.36
CA ARG A 241 3.49 16.08 -21.04
C ARG A 241 4.97 16.50 -21.12
N LEU A 242 5.58 16.52 -22.32
CA LEU A 242 6.96 16.97 -22.52
C LEU A 242 7.08 18.49 -22.74
N ASP A 243 6.03 19.18 -23.18
CA ASP A 243 6.16 20.61 -23.53
C ASP A 243 6.38 21.54 -22.32
N HIS A 244 6.15 21.04 -21.10
CA HIS A 244 6.18 21.85 -19.87
C HIS A 244 7.58 22.32 -19.42
N SER A 245 8.67 21.61 -19.75
CA SER A 245 10.03 21.95 -19.26
C SER A 245 11.03 22.13 -20.41
N LYS A 246 12.10 22.91 -20.20
CA LYS A 246 13.14 23.11 -21.24
C LYS A 246 13.81 21.79 -21.62
N ALA A 247 14.25 20.99 -20.65
CA ALA A 247 14.87 19.69 -20.91
C ALA A 247 13.89 18.69 -21.57
N SER A 248 12.62 18.79 -21.23
CA SER A 248 11.56 17.96 -21.82
C SER A 248 11.25 18.38 -23.27
N ARG A 249 11.31 19.67 -23.61
CA ARG A 249 11.26 20.18 -25.00
C ARG A 249 12.50 19.80 -25.82
N ASP A 250 13.70 19.93 -25.25
CA ASP A 250 14.96 19.45 -25.89
C ASP A 250 14.85 17.96 -26.31
N CYS A 251 14.12 17.15 -25.52
CA CYS A 251 13.82 15.75 -25.84
C CYS A 251 12.64 15.56 -26.79
N ALA A 252 11.58 16.37 -26.71
CA ALA A 252 10.46 16.36 -27.66
C ALA A 252 10.89 16.66 -29.09
N HIS A 253 11.95 17.45 -29.28
CA HIS A 253 12.56 17.71 -30.60
C HIS A 253 13.41 16.56 -31.16
N ARG A 254 13.82 15.59 -30.32
CA ARG A 254 14.67 14.43 -30.70
C ARG A 254 13.86 13.18 -31.00
N LEU A 255 12.76 13.02 -30.27
CA LEU A 255 11.66 12.17 -30.71
C LEU A 255 11.07 12.74 -32.01
N PRO A 256 10.43 11.93 -32.87
CA PRO A 256 9.80 12.47 -34.08
C PRO A 256 8.74 13.53 -33.73
N PRO A 257 8.41 14.47 -34.64
CA PRO A 257 7.21 15.27 -34.48
C PRO A 257 5.98 14.34 -34.47
N ALA A 258 4.98 14.57 -33.62
CA ALA A 258 3.84 13.66 -33.35
C ALA A 258 3.06 13.13 -34.59
N ARG A 259 3.24 13.76 -35.75
CA ARG A 259 2.73 13.35 -37.07
C ARG A 259 3.52 12.24 -37.78
N ALA A 260 4.75 11.98 -37.38
CA ALA A 260 5.72 11.09 -38.04
C ALA A 260 6.08 9.85 -37.21
N TRP A 261 5.37 9.59 -36.12
CA TRP A 261 5.54 8.37 -35.32
C TRP A 261 4.73 7.22 -35.90
N LEU A 262 5.28 6.01 -35.78
CA LEU A 262 4.60 4.77 -36.14
C LEU A 262 4.23 4.00 -34.86
N PRO A 263 2.93 3.67 -34.64
CA PRO A 263 2.54 2.78 -33.56
C PRO A 263 3.30 1.45 -33.64
N GLY A 264 3.68 0.89 -32.50
CA GLY A 264 4.48 -0.34 -32.43
C GLY A 264 5.98 -0.15 -32.70
N ALA A 265 6.46 1.00 -33.19
CA ALA A 265 7.90 1.24 -33.32
C ALA A 265 8.57 1.54 -31.96
N LEU A 266 9.85 1.16 -31.82
CA LEU A 266 10.66 1.35 -30.62
C LEU A 266 11.54 2.58 -30.75
N TYR A 267 11.46 3.48 -29.76
CA TYR A 267 12.21 4.74 -29.73
C TYR A 267 13.13 4.79 -28.51
N GLU A 268 14.43 5.05 -28.71
CA GLU A 268 15.39 5.11 -27.61
C GLU A 268 15.29 6.42 -26.83
N LEU A 269 15.13 6.31 -25.51
CA LEU A 269 15.14 7.41 -24.54
C LEU A 269 16.49 7.53 -23.82
N LEU A 270 17.22 6.42 -23.74
CA LEU A 270 18.59 6.29 -23.26
C LEU A 270 19.24 5.12 -24.01
N GLY A 271 20.49 5.25 -24.44
CA GLY A 271 21.21 4.23 -25.20
C GLY A 271 22.59 4.72 -25.63
N ALA A 272 23.42 3.84 -26.18
CA ALA A 272 24.78 4.20 -26.63
C ALA A 272 24.78 5.15 -27.84
N GLY A 273 23.71 5.17 -28.63
CA GLY A 273 23.48 6.16 -29.70
C GLY A 273 22.67 7.38 -29.27
N ALA A 274 22.26 7.48 -27.99
CA ALA A 274 21.47 8.59 -27.50
C ALA A 274 22.38 9.68 -26.92
N GLU A 275 22.56 10.77 -27.65
CA GLU A 275 23.37 11.93 -27.24
C GLU A 275 23.01 12.54 -25.86
N ARG A 276 21.80 12.31 -25.34
CA ARG A 276 21.35 12.73 -23.99
C ARG A 276 20.34 11.74 -23.42
N ASP A 277 20.29 11.65 -22.09
CA ASP A 277 19.24 10.94 -21.35
C ASP A 277 17.91 11.71 -21.41
N CYS A 278 16.97 11.19 -22.20
CA CYS A 278 15.59 11.67 -22.28
C CYS A 278 14.60 10.88 -21.42
N ALA A 279 15.02 9.77 -20.81
CA ALA A 279 14.21 9.05 -19.82
C ALA A 279 14.08 9.91 -18.54
N ALA A 280 15.17 10.50 -18.06
CA ALA A 280 15.13 11.46 -16.95
C ALA A 280 14.25 12.70 -17.25
N ALA A 281 14.25 13.18 -18.51
CA ALA A 281 13.43 14.33 -18.94
C ALA A 281 11.93 14.01 -19.08
N LEU A 282 11.56 12.73 -19.18
CA LEU A 282 10.18 12.22 -19.07
C LEU A 282 9.73 12.02 -17.61
N GLY A 283 10.63 12.17 -16.65
CA GLY A 283 10.41 11.82 -15.24
C GLY A 283 10.49 10.33 -14.94
N PHE A 284 11.15 9.54 -15.79
CA PHE A 284 11.37 8.11 -15.56
C PHE A 284 12.61 7.89 -14.69
N THR A 285 12.49 7.08 -13.64
CA THR A 285 13.58 6.56 -12.82
C THR A 285 13.30 5.11 -12.45
N MET A 286 14.34 4.37 -12.04
CA MET A 286 14.22 3.01 -11.50
C MET A 286 14.62 2.97 -10.02
N HIS A 287 14.33 4.04 -9.26
CA HIS A 287 14.70 4.16 -7.83
C HIS A 287 14.11 3.03 -6.96
N GLU A 288 13.03 2.40 -7.40
CA GLU A 288 12.50 1.15 -6.83
C GLU A 288 13.52 0.00 -6.75
N LEU A 289 14.55 -0.01 -7.60
CA LEU A 289 15.65 -1.00 -7.53
C LEU A 289 16.67 -0.69 -6.43
N SER A 290 16.61 0.49 -5.78
CA SER A 290 17.56 0.85 -4.72
C SER A 290 17.24 0.24 -3.35
N LEU A 291 16.05 -0.34 -3.21
CA LEU A 291 15.61 -1.04 -2.00
C LEU A 291 14.89 -2.34 -2.41
N VAL A 292 15.49 -3.49 -2.10
CA VAL A 292 14.99 -4.80 -2.55
C VAL A 292 14.92 -5.83 -1.42
N ARG A 293 13.91 -6.70 -1.46
CA ARG A 293 13.77 -7.86 -0.55
C ARG A 293 13.18 -9.03 -1.33
N VAL A 294 13.79 -10.21 -1.20
CA VAL A 294 13.20 -11.47 -1.68
C VAL A 294 12.68 -12.24 -0.48
N GLN A 295 11.49 -12.77 -0.63
CA GLN A 295 10.75 -13.50 0.40
C GLN A 295 10.27 -14.83 -0.16
N ARG A 296 10.30 -15.88 0.68
CA ARG A 296 9.70 -17.18 0.39
C ARG A 296 8.52 -17.41 1.33
N ARG A 297 7.43 -17.96 0.81
CA ARG A 297 6.25 -18.40 1.57
C ARG A 297 5.73 -19.71 0.97
N LEU A 298 5.24 -20.61 1.81
CA LEU A 298 4.48 -21.77 1.36
C LEU A 298 3.00 -21.41 1.24
N GLN A 299 2.42 -21.56 0.05
CA GLN A 299 0.97 -21.52 -0.17
C GLN A 299 0.39 -22.90 0.20
N PRO A 300 -0.59 -23.01 1.11
CA PRO A 300 -1.28 -24.26 1.36
C PRO A 300 -2.08 -24.69 0.11
N GLU A 301 -2.01 -25.97 -0.23
CA GLU A 301 -2.79 -26.58 -1.30
C GLU A 301 -3.74 -27.63 -0.71
N PRO A 302 -5.07 -27.59 -0.97
CA PRO A 302 -6.02 -28.48 -0.28
C PRO A 302 -5.83 -29.98 -0.52
N ARG A 303 -5.07 -30.38 -1.54
CA ARG A 303 -4.86 -31.79 -1.96
C ARG A 303 -3.42 -32.09 -2.44
N ALA A 304 -2.46 -31.22 -2.14
CA ALA A 304 -1.08 -31.37 -2.60
C ALA A 304 -0.07 -30.85 -1.57
N ALA A 305 1.22 -31.07 -1.81
CA ALA A 305 2.28 -30.47 -0.99
C ALA A 305 2.23 -28.93 -1.10
N PRO A 306 2.47 -28.18 0.00
CA PRO A 306 2.42 -26.73 -0.01
C PRO A 306 3.35 -26.11 -1.07
N ARG A 307 2.79 -25.29 -1.96
CA ARG A 307 3.52 -24.73 -3.10
C ARG A 307 4.44 -23.61 -2.64
N LEU A 308 5.72 -23.67 -3.01
CA LEU A 308 6.63 -22.53 -2.81
C LEU A 308 6.21 -21.35 -3.71
N VAL A 309 6.00 -20.21 -3.07
CA VAL A 309 5.83 -18.91 -3.70
C VAL A 309 7.02 -18.02 -3.32
N GLU A 310 7.65 -17.41 -4.31
CA GLU A 310 8.73 -16.44 -4.14
C GLU A 310 8.25 -15.05 -4.54
N GLU A 311 8.49 -14.07 -3.67
CA GLU A 311 8.04 -12.68 -3.79
C GLU A 311 9.25 -11.74 -3.80
N LEU A 312 9.38 -10.92 -4.85
CA LEU A 312 10.34 -9.82 -4.94
C LEU A 312 9.65 -8.50 -4.67
N TYR A 313 9.97 -7.91 -3.53
CA TYR A 313 9.59 -6.56 -3.18
C TYR A 313 10.64 -5.58 -3.72
N LEU A 314 10.15 -4.57 -4.45
CA LEU A 314 10.90 -3.41 -4.92
C LEU A 314 10.42 -2.17 -4.18
N GLY A 315 11.31 -1.21 -3.95
CA GLY A 315 11.06 0.01 -3.19
C GLY A 315 9.85 0.79 -3.69
N ASP A 316 9.17 1.47 -2.77
CA ASP A 316 8.08 2.40 -3.08
C ASP A 316 8.54 3.60 -3.91
N ILE A 317 7.57 4.25 -4.55
CA ILE A 317 7.75 5.49 -5.30
C ILE A 317 6.90 6.60 -4.70
N HIS A 318 7.40 7.83 -4.80
CA HIS A 318 6.74 8.98 -4.19
C HIS A 318 5.33 9.22 -4.75
N THR A 319 4.39 9.56 -3.86
CA THR A 319 2.99 9.80 -4.20
C THR A 319 2.80 11.05 -5.07
N ASP A 320 3.54 12.12 -4.78
CA ASP A 320 3.75 13.22 -5.74
C ASP A 320 4.75 12.77 -6.83
N ARG A 321 4.40 13.02 -8.10
CA ARG A 321 5.23 12.71 -9.27
C ARG A 321 6.48 13.59 -9.38
N ALA A 322 6.47 14.82 -8.86
CA ALA A 322 7.60 15.74 -8.93
C ALA A 322 8.83 15.20 -8.16
N GLU A 323 8.61 14.70 -6.95
CA GLU A 323 9.69 14.24 -6.06
C GLU A 323 10.29 12.88 -6.43
N ARG A 324 9.65 12.10 -7.33
CA ARG A 324 10.12 10.76 -7.74
C ARG A 324 11.55 10.71 -8.28
N ARG A 325 12.07 11.85 -8.75
CA ARG A 325 13.46 11.94 -9.24
C ARG A 325 14.49 11.94 -8.11
N HIS A 326 14.11 12.40 -6.91
CA HIS A 326 15.01 12.57 -5.76
C HIS A 326 14.63 11.64 -4.59
N TYR A 327 13.40 11.10 -4.59
CA TYR A 327 12.91 10.20 -3.55
C TYR A 327 13.74 8.92 -3.43
N ARG A 328 14.14 8.62 -2.17
CA ARG A 328 14.75 7.36 -1.76
C ARG A 328 13.66 6.48 -1.13
N PRO A 329 13.42 5.25 -1.62
CA PRO A 329 12.39 4.37 -1.07
C PRO A 329 12.55 4.09 0.43
N THR A 330 11.42 3.94 1.12
CA THR A 330 11.37 3.57 2.55
C THR A 330 10.31 2.50 2.86
N GLY A 331 9.35 2.28 1.97
CA GLY A 331 8.44 1.14 1.93
C GLY A 331 8.65 0.28 0.68
N TYR A 332 7.60 -0.43 0.25
CA TYR A 332 7.62 -1.25 -0.96
C TYR A 332 6.37 -1.05 -1.82
N GLN A 333 6.49 -1.29 -3.12
CA GLN A 333 5.35 -1.49 -4.02
C GLN A 333 4.75 -2.89 -3.81
N ARG A 334 3.63 -3.19 -4.50
CA ARG A 334 3.10 -4.57 -4.58
C ARG A 334 4.25 -5.51 -5.04
N PRO A 335 4.44 -6.67 -4.39
CA PRO A 335 5.53 -7.57 -4.78
C PRO A 335 5.28 -8.16 -6.18
N LEU A 336 6.37 -8.31 -6.93
CA LEU A 336 6.42 -9.23 -8.06
C LEU A 336 6.52 -10.65 -7.52
N GLN A 337 6.08 -11.65 -8.28
CA GLN A 337 6.32 -13.06 -7.96
C GLN A 337 7.20 -13.72 -9.01
N SER A 338 7.98 -14.72 -8.60
CA SER A 338 8.82 -15.50 -9.52
C SER A 338 7.96 -16.15 -10.60
N ALA A 339 8.27 -15.96 -11.88
CA ALA A 339 7.46 -16.57 -12.95
C ALA A 339 7.53 -18.11 -12.90
N LEU A 340 8.55 -18.68 -12.25
CA LEU A 340 8.68 -20.11 -11.95
C LEU A 340 7.90 -20.50 -10.67
N HIS A 341 7.98 -19.66 -9.63
CA HIS A 341 7.45 -19.91 -8.30
C HIS A 341 6.43 -18.84 -7.87
N HIS A 342 5.35 -18.68 -8.64
CA HIS A 342 4.22 -17.81 -8.32
C HIS A 342 3.04 -18.59 -7.72
N ALA A 343 2.19 -17.89 -6.97
CA ALA A 343 0.96 -18.42 -6.40
C ALA A 343 0.01 -18.90 -7.51
N HIS A 344 -0.78 -19.93 -7.23
CA HIS A 344 -1.74 -20.49 -8.19
C HIS A 344 -3.17 -20.49 -7.64
N PRO A 345 -4.20 -20.38 -8.51
CA PRO A 345 -4.10 -20.06 -9.93
C PRO A 345 -3.77 -18.57 -10.17
N CYS A 346 -3.06 -18.24 -11.25
CA CYS A 346 -2.79 -16.85 -11.63
C CYS A 346 -3.06 -16.61 -13.13
N PRO A 347 -4.28 -16.20 -13.52
CA PRO A 347 -4.65 -16.01 -14.93
C PRO A 347 -3.78 -14.99 -15.67
N ALA A 348 -3.31 -13.94 -14.99
CA ALA A 348 -2.47 -12.91 -15.58
C ALA A 348 -0.99 -13.33 -15.76
N CYS A 349 -0.48 -14.22 -14.89
CA CYS A 349 0.95 -14.49 -14.77
C CYS A 349 1.57 -15.03 -16.08
N SER A 350 0.92 -15.99 -16.74
CA SER A 350 1.46 -16.58 -17.97
C SER A 350 1.44 -15.61 -19.16
N LEU A 351 0.56 -14.60 -19.16
CA LEU A 351 0.53 -13.55 -20.17
C LEU A 351 1.71 -12.59 -19.93
N ILE A 352 1.83 -12.05 -18.72
CA ILE A 352 2.88 -11.08 -18.33
C ILE A 352 4.30 -11.69 -18.47
N ALA A 353 4.46 -13.00 -18.24
CA ALA A 353 5.73 -13.69 -18.42
C ALA A 353 6.17 -13.89 -19.88
N ARG A 354 5.23 -13.84 -20.84
CA ARG A 354 5.50 -14.04 -22.28
C ARG A 354 5.53 -12.75 -23.10
N SER A 355 5.07 -11.64 -22.53
CA SER A 355 5.03 -10.34 -23.21
C SER A 355 6.40 -9.68 -23.38
N ASP A 356 6.51 -8.91 -24.46
CA ASP A 356 7.65 -8.06 -24.81
C ASP A 356 7.16 -6.61 -25.08
N GLU A 357 8.09 -5.70 -25.38
CA GLU A 357 7.81 -4.27 -25.58
C GLU A 357 6.79 -3.95 -26.70
N HIS A 358 6.65 -4.83 -27.70
CA HIS A 358 5.68 -4.71 -28.79
C HIS A 358 4.36 -5.43 -28.49
N HIS A 359 4.38 -6.47 -27.65
CA HIS A 359 3.23 -7.33 -27.32
C HIS A 359 2.83 -7.25 -25.83
N PRO A 360 2.32 -6.09 -25.36
CA PRO A 360 1.89 -5.91 -23.96
C PRO A 360 0.73 -6.84 -23.59
N PRO A 361 0.67 -7.34 -22.34
CA PRO A 361 -0.32 -8.34 -21.95
C PRO A 361 -1.69 -7.70 -21.72
N VAL A 362 -2.68 -8.03 -22.55
CA VAL A 362 -4.09 -7.69 -22.30
C VAL A 362 -4.64 -8.66 -21.26
N LEU A 363 -4.99 -8.16 -20.08
CA LEU A 363 -5.42 -9.04 -18.98
C LEU A 363 -6.87 -9.54 -19.12
N PRO A 364 -7.22 -10.69 -18.51
CA PRO A 364 -8.59 -11.17 -18.44
C PRO A 364 -9.52 -10.13 -17.76
N PRO A 365 -10.78 -9.98 -18.21
CA PRO A 365 -11.73 -9.06 -17.58
C PRO A 365 -11.94 -9.37 -16.10
N GLN A 366 -11.68 -8.39 -15.23
CA GLN A 366 -12.05 -8.45 -13.82
C GLN A 366 -13.48 -7.95 -13.62
N VAL A 367 -14.27 -8.64 -12.79
CA VAL A 367 -15.60 -8.19 -12.40
C VAL A 367 -15.47 -7.03 -11.42
N ALA A 368 -15.96 -5.85 -11.80
CA ALA A 368 -16.02 -4.70 -10.90
C ALA A 368 -17.06 -4.97 -9.79
N LEU A 369 -16.60 -5.14 -8.54
CA LEU A 369 -17.47 -5.42 -7.41
C LEU A 369 -17.98 -4.12 -6.77
N PRO A 370 -19.29 -4.01 -6.44
CA PRO A 370 -19.80 -2.87 -5.69
C PRO A 370 -19.22 -2.89 -4.27
N LEU A 371 -18.78 -1.73 -3.77
CA LEU A 371 -18.12 -1.63 -2.47
C LEU A 371 -19.09 -1.96 -1.31
N ARG A 372 -18.96 -3.16 -0.74
CA ARG A 372 -19.75 -3.62 0.42
C ARG A 372 -18.83 -3.85 1.62
N LEU A 373 -18.48 -2.76 2.32
CA LEU A 373 -17.49 -2.79 3.41
C LEU A 373 -17.82 -3.70 4.60
N GLY A 374 -19.10 -4.05 4.81
CA GLY A 374 -19.55 -4.72 6.04
C GLY A 374 -18.82 -6.03 6.35
N GLY A 375 -18.34 -6.18 7.59
CA GLY A 375 -17.58 -7.35 8.05
C GLY A 375 -16.28 -6.96 8.76
N ARG A 376 -15.45 -7.97 9.05
CA ARG A 376 -14.10 -7.79 9.62
C ARG A 376 -13.04 -8.06 8.55
N TRP A 377 -12.05 -7.18 8.46
CA TRP A 377 -11.01 -7.20 7.42
C TRP A 377 -9.63 -7.09 8.05
N VAL A 378 -8.67 -7.89 7.60
CA VAL A 378 -7.33 -7.97 8.19
C VAL A 378 -6.20 -7.97 7.15
N SER A 379 -5.02 -7.52 7.56
CA SER A 379 -3.80 -7.71 6.77
C SER A 379 -3.50 -9.22 6.61
N PRO A 380 -3.24 -9.72 5.39
CA PRO A 380 -2.86 -11.12 5.15
C PRO A 380 -1.40 -11.45 5.51
N GLY A 381 -0.73 -10.55 6.25
CA GLY A 381 0.68 -10.64 6.63
C GLY A 381 1.19 -9.31 7.21
N CYS A 382 2.47 -9.29 7.60
CA CYS A 382 3.13 -8.09 8.11
C CYS A 382 3.30 -7.05 6.99
N GLU A 383 2.72 -5.86 7.15
CA GLU A 383 2.87 -4.75 6.21
C GLU A 383 4.08 -3.88 6.54
N VAL A 384 4.66 -3.26 5.52
CA VAL A 384 5.77 -2.31 5.64
C VAL A 384 5.28 -0.94 5.17
N ARG A 385 5.48 0.08 5.99
CA ARG A 385 5.11 1.47 5.68
C ARG A 385 6.36 2.29 5.30
N PRO A 386 6.17 3.40 4.56
CA PRO A 386 7.13 4.50 4.60
C PRO A 386 7.44 4.90 6.06
N ALA A 387 8.64 5.42 6.31
CA ALA A 387 9.11 5.76 7.65
C ALA A 387 9.15 4.59 8.68
N VAL A 388 9.48 3.37 8.23
CA VAL A 388 9.96 2.24 9.06
C VAL A 388 8.90 1.58 9.98
N LEU A 389 7.64 2.00 9.93
CA LEU A 389 6.58 1.32 10.68
C LEU A 389 6.24 -0.04 10.03
N PHE A 390 6.48 -1.14 10.74
CA PHE A 390 5.88 -2.43 10.44
C PHE A 390 4.53 -2.51 11.15
N LEU A 391 3.49 -2.99 10.48
CA LEU A 391 2.16 -3.09 11.10
C LEU A 391 1.29 -4.22 10.56
N THR A 392 0.26 -4.56 11.33
CA THR A 392 -0.94 -5.25 10.85
C THR A 392 -2.17 -4.41 11.18
N ARG A 393 -3.18 -4.52 10.31
CA ARG A 393 -4.46 -3.81 10.41
C ARG A 393 -5.58 -4.82 10.63
N LEU A 394 -6.52 -4.46 11.48
CA LEU A 394 -7.83 -5.11 11.65
C LEU A 394 -8.88 -4.01 11.61
N PHE A 395 -9.89 -4.11 10.74
CA PHE A 395 -11.03 -3.20 10.73
C PHE A 395 -12.35 -3.96 10.86
N THR A 396 -13.31 -3.40 11.58
CA THR A 396 -14.72 -3.78 11.55
C THR A 396 -15.51 -2.62 10.91
N PHE A 397 -16.23 -2.88 9.82
CA PHE A 397 -17.16 -1.90 9.24
C PHE A 397 -18.61 -2.32 9.48
N HIS A 398 -19.42 -1.39 9.94
CA HIS A 398 -20.83 -1.60 10.26
C HIS A 398 -21.67 -0.96 9.15
N GLY A 399 -21.99 -1.76 8.12
CA GLY A 399 -22.58 -1.25 6.88
C GLY A 399 -23.95 -0.56 7.03
N HIS A 400 -24.70 -0.83 8.10
CA HIS A 400 -26.05 -0.32 8.32
C HIS A 400 -26.08 1.13 8.84
N ASN A 401 -25.19 1.49 9.76
CA ASN A 401 -25.07 2.83 10.33
C ASN A 401 -23.92 3.64 9.69
N ARG A 402 -23.02 2.96 8.96
CA ARG A 402 -21.73 3.49 8.44
C ARG A 402 -20.77 3.92 9.55
N SER A 403 -20.80 3.25 10.69
CA SER A 403 -19.71 3.32 11.67
C SER A 403 -18.59 2.34 11.31
N TRP A 404 -17.39 2.62 11.80
CA TRP A 404 -16.24 1.73 11.67
C TRP A 404 -15.41 1.80 12.95
N GLU A 405 -14.65 0.75 13.18
CA GLU A 405 -13.57 0.70 14.15
C GLU A 405 -12.39 -0.10 13.57
N GLY A 406 -11.21 0.09 14.12
CA GLY A 406 -10.05 -0.68 13.72
C GLY A 406 -8.88 -0.57 14.68
N TYR A 407 -7.97 -1.53 14.54
CA TYR A 407 -6.74 -1.67 15.28
C TYR A 407 -5.56 -1.64 14.31
N TYR A 408 -4.56 -0.81 14.63
CA TYR A 408 -3.25 -0.80 13.99
C TYR A 408 -2.24 -1.32 15.02
N HIS A 409 -1.80 -2.56 14.86
CA HIS A 409 -0.75 -3.14 15.68
C HIS A 409 0.60 -2.82 15.03
N HIS A 410 1.47 -2.08 15.72
CA HIS A 410 2.78 -1.69 15.22
C HIS A 410 3.87 -2.59 15.80
N PHE A 411 4.93 -2.80 15.03
CA PHE A 411 6.03 -3.71 15.34
C PHE A 411 7.39 -3.10 14.97
N SER A 412 8.45 -3.55 15.63
CA SER A 412 9.83 -3.11 15.36
C SER A 412 10.56 -3.94 14.29
N ASP A 413 9.93 -5.01 13.79
CA ASP A 413 10.57 -6.04 12.97
C ASP A 413 9.76 -6.46 11.72
N PRO A 414 10.43 -6.86 10.62
CA PRO A 414 9.82 -7.21 9.32
C PRO A 414 9.00 -8.51 9.27
N THR A 415 8.79 -9.17 10.41
CA THR A 415 7.94 -10.36 10.57
C THR A 415 6.81 -10.18 11.59
N CYS A 416 6.65 -8.97 12.14
CA CYS A 416 5.60 -8.59 13.09
C CYS A 416 5.52 -9.52 14.33
N ARG A 417 6.67 -9.70 15.01
CA ARG A 417 6.82 -10.52 16.23
C ARG A 417 7.11 -9.69 17.48
N GLN A 418 7.69 -8.50 17.34
CA GLN A 418 8.06 -7.58 18.41
C GLN A 418 7.10 -6.37 18.40
N PRO A 419 5.95 -6.42 19.08
CA PRO A 419 4.99 -5.33 19.08
C PRO A 419 5.52 -4.11 19.85
N THR A 420 5.27 -2.91 19.35
CA THR A 420 5.70 -1.64 19.96
C THR A 420 4.54 -0.87 20.58
N PHE A 421 3.45 -0.71 19.82
CA PHE A 421 2.18 -0.17 20.31
C PHE A 421 1.00 -0.57 19.43
N THR A 422 -0.19 -0.64 20.03
CA THR A 422 -1.47 -0.75 19.30
C THR A 422 -2.19 0.58 19.34
N VAL A 423 -2.78 0.99 18.21
CA VAL A 423 -3.73 2.12 18.14
C VAL A 423 -5.11 1.56 17.79
N TYR A 424 -6.09 1.74 18.67
CA TYR A 424 -7.50 1.62 18.32
C TYR A 424 -7.99 2.96 17.77
N ALA A 425 -8.78 2.95 16.71
CA ALA A 425 -9.45 4.13 16.17
C ALA A 425 -10.88 3.78 15.74
N ALA A 426 -11.83 4.72 15.88
CA ALA A 426 -13.21 4.52 15.47
C ALA A 426 -13.92 5.82 15.09
N GLY A 427 -15.01 5.69 14.33
CA GLY A 427 -15.88 6.80 13.93
C GLY A 427 -16.89 6.39 12.86
N CYS A 428 -17.14 7.28 11.89
CA CYS A 428 -18.12 7.06 10.81
C CYS A 428 -17.54 7.38 9.42
N TYR A 429 -18.23 6.95 8.36
CA TYR A 429 -17.86 7.22 6.97
C TYR A 429 -19.06 7.64 6.08
N THR A 430 -18.80 8.40 5.03
CA THR A 430 -19.83 8.87 4.08
C THR A 430 -20.35 7.76 3.15
N LYS A 431 -21.45 8.02 2.41
CA LYS A 431 -21.82 7.13 1.30
C LYS A 431 -20.73 7.24 0.23
N GLY A 432 -20.18 6.10 -0.22
CA GLY A 432 -19.17 6.08 -1.27
C GLY A 432 -19.70 6.55 -2.63
N THR A 433 -18.85 7.26 -3.38
CA THR A 433 -19.10 7.72 -4.76
C THR A 433 -18.01 7.22 -5.70
N PRO A 434 -18.23 7.04 -7.01
CA PRO A 434 -17.15 6.72 -7.95
C PRO A 434 -16.06 7.81 -7.93
N SER A 435 -14.79 7.43 -8.09
CA SER A 435 -13.69 8.40 -8.11
C SER A 435 -13.55 9.10 -9.45
N ALA A 436 -13.37 10.41 -9.40
CA ALA A 436 -13.03 11.23 -10.57
C ALA A 436 -11.53 11.12 -10.95
N LYS A 437 -10.67 10.73 -10.00
CA LYS A 437 -9.22 10.57 -10.21
C LYS A 437 -8.85 9.15 -10.64
N VAL A 438 -9.44 8.12 -10.00
CA VAL A 438 -9.04 6.72 -10.20
C VAL A 438 -10.24 5.88 -10.66
N GLN A 439 -10.31 5.59 -11.96
CA GLN A 439 -11.35 4.74 -12.54
C GLN A 439 -11.45 3.39 -11.81
N GLY A 440 -12.67 2.93 -11.53
CA GLY A 440 -12.92 1.71 -10.74
C GLY A 440 -12.67 1.86 -9.23
N GLY A 441 -12.18 3.00 -8.76
CA GLY A 441 -12.11 3.35 -7.34
C GLY A 441 -13.40 4.02 -6.83
N THR A 442 -13.64 3.89 -5.53
CA THR A 442 -14.74 4.52 -4.79
C THR A 442 -14.15 5.49 -3.77
N GLU A 443 -14.60 6.73 -3.77
CA GLU A 443 -14.21 7.76 -2.82
C GLU A 443 -15.11 7.73 -1.58
N LEU A 444 -14.48 7.77 -0.40
CA LEU A 444 -15.15 7.91 0.89
C LEU A 444 -14.50 9.04 1.69
N VAL A 445 -15.23 9.60 2.65
CA VAL A 445 -14.68 10.49 3.67
C VAL A 445 -14.92 9.83 5.02
N PHE A 446 -13.84 9.55 5.72
CA PHE A 446 -13.82 8.95 7.04
C PHE A 446 -13.67 10.05 8.09
N GLN A 447 -14.49 10.00 9.13
CA GLN A 447 -14.30 10.80 10.34
C GLN A 447 -13.78 9.86 11.45
N VAL A 448 -12.63 10.20 12.02
CA VAL A 448 -12.10 9.57 13.24
C VAL A 448 -12.56 10.41 14.43
N THR A 449 -13.33 9.83 15.34
CA THR A 449 -13.89 10.55 16.50
C THR A 449 -13.43 10.00 17.84
N ARG A 450 -12.89 8.78 17.88
CA ARG A 450 -12.33 8.15 19.09
C ARG A 450 -11.03 7.45 18.76
N ALA A 451 -10.05 7.50 19.65
CA ALA A 451 -8.87 6.65 19.59
C ALA A 451 -8.34 6.29 20.99
N ARG A 452 -7.67 5.13 21.07
CA ARG A 452 -7.01 4.62 22.27
C ARG A 452 -5.65 4.06 21.89
N ILE A 453 -4.67 4.12 22.79
CA ILE A 453 -3.32 3.56 22.59
C ILE A 453 -3.04 2.52 23.67
N THR A 454 -2.37 1.44 23.30
CA THR A 454 -1.74 0.49 24.21
C THR A 454 -0.24 0.38 23.88
N PRO A 455 0.68 0.88 24.72
CA PRO A 455 2.11 0.67 24.51
C PRO A 455 2.48 -0.78 24.85
N MET A 456 3.17 -1.46 23.94
CA MET A 456 3.52 -2.88 24.03
C MET A 456 5.00 -3.11 24.36
N ASP A 457 5.84 -2.07 24.26
CA ASP A 457 7.25 -2.10 24.64
C ASP A 457 7.65 -0.98 25.63
N ARG A 458 8.78 -1.17 26.32
CA ARG A 458 9.28 -0.25 27.37
C ARG A 458 9.74 1.11 26.82
N VAL A 459 10.30 1.16 25.62
CA VAL A 459 10.77 2.39 24.96
C VAL A 459 9.58 3.24 24.55
N THR A 460 8.55 2.65 23.93
CA THR A 460 7.31 3.37 23.63
C THR A 460 6.59 3.82 24.90
N THR A 461 6.55 2.99 25.95
CA THR A 461 5.99 3.38 27.26
C THR A 461 6.74 4.58 27.86
N ALA A 462 8.07 4.60 27.80
CA ALA A 462 8.88 5.72 28.28
C ALA A 462 8.65 6.98 27.43
N MET A 463 8.65 6.87 26.10
CA MET A 463 8.38 7.98 25.18
C MET A 463 7.02 8.66 25.46
N LEU A 464 5.96 7.88 25.72
CA LEU A 464 4.64 8.44 26.06
C LEU A 464 4.63 9.11 27.45
N ASN A 465 5.47 8.66 28.39
CA ASN A 465 5.66 9.33 29.68
C ASN A 465 6.50 10.62 29.60
N PHE A 466 7.20 10.88 28.49
CA PHE A 466 7.85 12.17 28.20
C PHE A 466 6.92 13.16 27.46
N SER A 467 5.65 12.81 27.19
CA SER A 467 4.70 13.75 26.59
C SER A 467 4.21 14.78 27.61
N GLU A 468 3.96 16.01 27.16
CA GLU A 468 3.38 17.07 27.99
C GLU A 468 2.06 16.61 28.65
N PRO A 469 1.79 16.97 29.92
CA PRO A 469 0.56 16.57 30.61
C PRO A 469 -0.70 16.87 29.79
N SER A 470 -1.58 15.88 29.67
CA SER A 470 -2.82 15.95 28.87
C SER A 470 -2.64 16.18 27.35
N SER A 471 -1.43 16.04 26.79
CA SER A 471 -1.18 16.08 25.34
C SER A 471 -1.30 14.72 24.63
N CYS A 472 -1.31 13.64 25.41
CA CYS A 472 -1.49 12.26 24.96
C CYS A 472 -2.05 11.42 26.12
N GLY A 473 -3.39 11.36 26.21
CA GLY A 473 -4.08 10.70 27.31
C GLY A 473 -4.19 11.56 28.57
N GLY A 474 -5.21 11.26 29.39
CA GLY A 474 -5.53 12.02 30.60
C GLY A 474 -4.48 11.91 31.73
N PRO A 475 -4.75 12.46 32.92
CA PRO A 475 -3.82 12.44 34.04
C PRO A 475 -3.39 11.02 34.44
N GLY A 476 -2.16 10.90 34.93
CA GLY A 476 -1.50 9.63 35.27
C GLY A 476 -0.51 9.14 34.22
N ALA A 477 0.44 8.31 34.65
CA ALA A 477 1.48 7.75 33.80
C ALA A 477 0.97 6.65 32.86
N TRP A 478 1.66 6.48 31.74
CA TRP A 478 1.54 5.34 30.84
C TRP A 478 2.21 4.10 31.42
N ALA A 479 1.50 2.97 31.39
CA ALA A 479 1.99 1.67 31.84
C ALA A 479 2.02 0.66 30.68
N LEU A 480 2.99 -0.26 30.73
CA LEU A 480 3.19 -1.28 29.70
C LEU A 480 1.96 -2.21 29.60
N GLY A 481 1.42 -2.37 28.41
CA GLY A 481 0.23 -3.19 28.13
C GLY A 481 -1.11 -2.57 28.55
N ALA A 482 -1.13 -1.37 29.14
CA ALA A 482 -2.37 -0.70 29.55
C ALA A 482 -2.94 0.16 28.41
N GLU A 483 -4.17 -0.11 27.97
CA GLU A 483 -4.88 0.75 27.03
C GLU A 483 -5.32 2.05 27.73
N ARG A 484 -5.12 3.20 27.09
CA ARG A 484 -5.65 4.50 27.55
C ARG A 484 -6.33 5.25 26.42
N ASP A 485 -7.40 5.97 26.75
CA ASP A 485 -8.13 6.82 25.82
C ASP A 485 -7.44 8.17 25.62
N ILE A 486 -7.37 8.62 24.37
CA ILE A 486 -6.75 9.88 23.94
C ILE A 486 -7.76 10.82 23.24
N THR A 487 -9.04 10.46 23.26
CA THR A 487 -10.13 11.25 22.66
C THR A 487 -10.32 12.57 23.39
N ALA A 488 -10.34 12.54 24.73
CA ALA A 488 -10.45 13.74 25.56
C ALA A 488 -9.23 14.67 25.47
N THR A 489 -8.08 14.19 24.99
CA THR A 489 -6.86 14.99 24.76
C THR A 489 -6.70 15.47 23.32
N ASN A 490 -7.76 15.38 22.50
CA ASN A 490 -7.73 15.71 21.06
C ASN A 490 -6.65 14.94 20.29
N GLY A 491 -6.35 13.71 20.71
CA GLY A 491 -5.33 12.84 20.13
C GLY A 491 -4.08 12.69 21.00
N CYS A 492 -2.96 12.39 20.33
CA CYS A 492 -1.65 12.13 20.92
C CYS A 492 -0.56 12.62 19.97
N LEU A 493 -0.05 13.83 20.21
CA LEU A 493 0.93 14.48 19.33
C LEU A 493 2.24 13.70 19.12
N PRO A 494 2.82 13.00 20.13
CA PRO A 494 4.02 12.17 19.94
C PRO A 494 3.88 11.03 18.91
N LEU A 495 2.65 10.55 18.67
CA LEU A 495 2.35 9.55 17.63
C LEU A 495 1.78 10.18 16.34
N GLY A 496 1.77 11.52 16.24
CA GLY A 496 1.14 12.27 15.14
C GLY A 496 -0.39 12.23 15.10
N ILE A 497 -1.04 11.56 16.07
CA ILE A 497 -2.49 11.38 16.12
C ILE A 497 -3.14 12.68 16.59
N ARG A 498 -4.15 13.15 15.86
CA ARG A 498 -5.02 14.28 16.23
C ARG A 498 -6.48 13.82 16.14
N LEU A 499 -7.35 14.40 16.97
CA LEU A 499 -8.78 14.13 16.99
C LEU A 499 -9.59 15.43 17.19
N PRO A 500 -10.81 15.53 16.62
CA PRO A 500 -11.32 14.64 15.57
C PRO A 500 -10.51 14.80 14.28
N HIS A 501 -10.39 13.73 13.50
CA HIS A 501 -9.67 13.74 12.21
C HIS A 501 -10.61 13.42 11.05
N VAL A 502 -10.27 13.90 9.86
CA VAL A 502 -11.01 13.63 8.63
C VAL A 502 -10.03 13.12 7.57
N GLU A 503 -10.36 11.98 6.97
CA GLU A 503 -9.51 11.32 5.98
C GLU A 503 -10.28 11.08 4.67
N TYR A 504 -9.75 11.64 3.59
CA TYR A 504 -10.25 11.47 2.23
C TYR A 504 -9.59 10.22 1.65
N GLU A 505 -10.28 9.08 1.78
CA GLU A 505 -9.74 7.77 1.39
C GLU A 505 -10.28 7.28 0.04
N LEU A 506 -9.56 6.32 -0.55
CA LEU A 506 -9.90 5.66 -1.82
C LEU A 506 -10.05 4.15 -1.59
N PHE A 507 -11.15 3.56 -2.04
CA PHE A 507 -11.48 2.16 -1.82
C PHE A 507 -11.75 1.40 -3.12
N ARG A 508 -11.30 0.16 -3.21
CA ARG A 508 -11.63 -0.79 -4.30
C ARG A 508 -11.83 -2.18 -3.70
N MET A 509 -12.79 -2.93 -4.24
CA MET A 509 -13.08 -4.30 -3.82
C MET A 509 -12.85 -5.25 -4.99
N GLU A 510 -12.16 -6.35 -4.74
CA GLU A 510 -11.88 -7.40 -5.72
C GLU A 510 -12.18 -8.78 -5.12
N ARG A 511 -12.13 -9.81 -5.96
CA ARG A 511 -11.86 -11.19 -5.53
C ARG A 511 -10.55 -11.64 -6.12
N ASP A 512 -9.78 -12.37 -5.34
CA ASP A 512 -8.59 -13.04 -5.84
C ASP A 512 -8.98 -14.29 -6.70
N PRO A 513 -8.02 -14.96 -7.36
CA PRO A 513 -8.29 -16.15 -8.15
C PRO A 513 -8.80 -17.38 -7.36
N LEU A 514 -8.75 -17.35 -6.02
CA LEU A 514 -9.31 -18.37 -5.13
C LEU A 514 -10.73 -18.00 -4.65
N GLY A 515 -11.22 -16.80 -5.00
CA GLY A 515 -12.52 -16.27 -4.60
C GLY A 515 -12.51 -15.47 -3.30
N GLN A 516 -11.35 -15.33 -2.62
CA GLN A 516 -11.23 -14.56 -1.39
C GLN A 516 -11.48 -13.08 -1.67
N SER A 517 -12.30 -12.44 -0.84
CA SER A 517 -12.64 -11.02 -1.00
C SER A 517 -11.48 -10.14 -0.53
N LEU A 518 -11.03 -9.24 -1.41
CA LEU A 518 -9.95 -8.28 -1.17
C LEU A 518 -10.51 -6.87 -1.03
N LEU A 519 -10.04 -6.13 -0.02
CA LEU A 519 -10.36 -4.72 0.20
C LEU A 519 -9.09 -3.87 0.13
N PHE A 520 -9.01 -3.06 -0.92
CA PHE A 520 -7.94 -2.09 -1.12
C PHE A 520 -8.35 -0.74 -0.53
N ILE A 521 -7.42 -0.10 0.18
CA ILE A 521 -7.54 1.22 0.82
C ILE A 521 -6.43 2.13 0.28
N GLY A 522 -6.62 3.44 0.24
CA GLY A 522 -5.78 4.38 -0.51
C GLY A 522 -4.35 4.48 0.01
N GLN A 523 -3.35 4.48 -0.89
CA GLN A 523 -1.94 4.63 -0.50
C GLN A 523 -1.73 5.96 0.23
N ARG A 524 -1.17 5.90 1.44
CA ARG A 524 -0.90 7.10 2.23
C ARG A 524 0.26 7.91 1.63
N PRO A 525 0.26 9.25 1.76
CA PRO A 525 1.34 10.10 1.30
C PRO A 525 2.73 9.65 1.80
N THR A 526 3.70 9.59 0.90
CA THR A 526 5.09 9.17 1.20
C THR A 526 5.92 10.23 1.94
N ASP A 527 5.41 11.46 2.06
CA ASP A 527 5.96 12.54 2.87
C ASP A 527 5.55 12.44 4.36
N GLY A 528 4.71 11.46 4.71
CA GLY A 528 4.15 11.30 6.06
C GLY A 528 2.93 12.18 6.37
N SER A 529 2.41 12.93 5.40
CA SER A 529 1.21 13.73 5.58
C SER A 529 -0.08 12.89 5.61
N SER A 530 -1.16 13.45 6.17
CA SER A 530 -2.49 12.85 6.09
C SER A 530 -3.23 13.30 4.82
N PRO A 531 -4.10 12.45 4.24
CA PRO A 531 -5.04 12.84 3.19
C PRO A 531 -6.23 13.59 3.82
N ASP A 532 -5.94 14.74 4.44
CA ASP A 532 -6.90 15.56 5.20
C ASP A 532 -7.67 16.58 4.34
N THR A 533 -7.43 16.59 3.02
CA THR A 533 -8.19 17.38 2.03
C THR A 533 -8.53 16.56 0.77
N PRO A 534 -9.53 16.96 -0.03
CA PRO A 534 -9.89 16.27 -1.29
C PRO A 534 -8.75 16.20 -2.31
N GLU A 535 -7.87 17.20 -2.31
CA GLU A 535 -6.72 17.31 -3.21
C GLU A 535 -5.72 16.20 -2.90
N LYS A 536 -5.44 15.97 -1.60
CA LYS A 536 -4.55 14.92 -1.08
C LYS A 536 -5.14 13.51 -1.10
N ARG A 537 -6.39 13.31 -1.54
CA ARG A 537 -6.99 11.96 -1.65
C ARG A 537 -6.04 11.02 -2.42
N PRO A 538 -5.74 9.81 -1.92
CA PRO A 538 -4.89 8.84 -2.59
C PRO A 538 -5.31 8.56 -4.04
N THR A 539 -4.31 8.34 -4.90
CA THR A 539 -4.46 7.99 -6.32
C THR A 539 -4.04 6.55 -6.64
N SER A 540 -3.91 5.72 -5.60
CA SER A 540 -3.35 4.36 -5.63
C SER A 540 -3.73 3.63 -4.35
N TYR A 541 -3.31 2.37 -4.18
CA TYR A 541 -3.74 1.53 -3.06
C TYR A 541 -2.58 0.96 -2.24
N GLN A 542 -2.84 0.77 -0.95
CA GLN A 542 -2.01 0.00 -0.02
C GLN A 542 -2.07 -1.51 -0.35
N ALA A 543 -1.35 -2.33 0.43
CA ALA A 543 -1.61 -3.77 0.45
C ALA A 543 -3.11 -4.04 0.74
N PRO A 544 -3.75 -5.02 0.08
CA PRO A 544 -5.14 -5.36 0.34
C PRO A 544 -5.30 -5.99 1.72
N LEU A 545 -6.43 -5.70 2.36
CA LEU A 545 -6.97 -6.50 3.44
C LEU A 545 -7.75 -7.67 2.85
N VAL A 546 -7.87 -8.76 3.60
CA VAL A 546 -8.76 -9.89 3.28
C VAL A 546 -9.95 -9.92 4.23
N LEU A 547 -11.11 -10.35 3.74
CA LEU A 547 -12.29 -10.58 4.58
C LEU A 547 -12.00 -11.73 5.55
N CYS A 548 -12.35 -11.55 6.82
CA CYS A 548 -12.33 -12.61 7.82
C CYS A 548 -13.62 -13.42 7.75
N ASP A 549 -13.59 -14.51 6.99
CA ASP A 549 -14.63 -15.52 7.11
C ASP A 549 -14.54 -16.17 8.50
N SER A 550 -15.64 -16.19 9.24
CA SER A 550 -15.78 -17.06 10.40
C SER A 550 -15.94 -18.49 9.89
N VAL A 551 -14.83 -19.14 9.54
CA VAL A 551 -14.85 -20.45 8.88
C VAL A 551 -15.42 -21.49 9.85
N ALA A 552 -16.71 -21.75 9.70
CA ALA A 552 -17.36 -22.89 10.31
C ALA A 552 -16.82 -24.16 9.65
N TRP A 553 -15.77 -24.73 10.24
CA TRP A 553 -15.45 -26.17 10.10
C TRP A 553 -16.53 -26.96 10.84
N GLY A 554 -17.76 -26.84 10.34
CA GLY A 554 -18.93 -27.60 10.75
C GLY A 554 -19.35 -28.48 9.59
N PHE A 555 -19.55 -29.76 9.89
CA PHE A 555 -20.05 -30.79 8.98
C PHE A 555 -21.19 -30.25 8.11
N SER A 556 -21.16 -30.55 6.81
CA SER A 556 -22.28 -30.26 5.89
C SER A 556 -23.56 -30.90 6.44
N PRO A 557 -24.59 -30.12 6.83
CA PRO A 557 -25.88 -30.69 7.16
C PRO A 557 -26.48 -31.19 5.85
N GLN A 558 -26.59 -32.52 5.69
CA GLN A 558 -27.37 -33.09 4.59
C GLN A 558 -28.86 -32.81 4.83
N HIS A 559 -29.31 -31.63 4.40
CA HIS A 559 -30.71 -31.25 4.38
C HIS A 559 -31.08 -30.72 2.99
N GLY A 560 -31.01 -31.61 2.01
CA GLY A 560 -31.79 -31.49 0.78
C GLY A 560 -33.27 -31.69 1.10
N ALA A 561 -33.89 -30.70 1.75
CA ALA A 561 -35.31 -30.70 2.10
C ALA A 561 -36.13 -30.61 0.81
N GLN A 562 -36.50 -31.77 0.28
CA GLN A 562 -37.23 -31.93 -0.97
C GLN A 562 -38.61 -31.26 -0.85
N LEU A 563 -38.86 -30.24 -1.66
CA LEU A 563 -40.15 -29.55 -1.70
C LEU A 563 -41.20 -30.44 -2.38
N GLN A 564 -41.90 -31.26 -1.59
CA GLN A 564 -43.04 -32.07 -2.07
C GLN A 564 -44.36 -31.36 -1.81
N THR A 565 -45.20 -31.28 -2.84
CA THR A 565 -46.61 -30.85 -2.73
C THR A 565 -47.49 -31.95 -2.10
N PRO A 566 -48.56 -31.58 -1.38
CA PRO A 566 -49.40 -32.56 -0.70
C PRO A 566 -50.38 -33.25 -1.64
N VAL A 567 -50.37 -34.59 -1.67
CA VAL A 567 -51.43 -35.44 -2.24
C VAL A 567 -51.86 -36.47 -1.18
N ARG A 568 -53.14 -36.85 -1.18
CA ARG A 568 -53.85 -37.32 0.02
C ARG A 568 -54.34 -38.78 -0.09
N GLY A 569 -53.65 -39.69 0.61
CA GLY A 569 -54.17 -41.00 1.04
C GLY A 569 -54.13 -42.14 0.01
N GLY A 570 -53.85 -43.36 0.48
CA GLY A 570 -53.91 -44.61 -0.30
C GLY A 570 -52.85 -45.64 0.07
N THR A 571 -53.26 -46.75 0.68
CA THR A 571 -52.47 -47.96 1.00
C THR A 571 -53.36 -49.20 0.81
N PRO A 572 -52.84 -50.44 0.68
CA PRO A 572 -51.45 -50.91 0.49
C PRO A 572 -51.32 -51.97 -0.65
N CYS A 573 -50.28 -52.83 -0.58
CA CYS A 573 -50.13 -54.18 -1.16
C CYS A 573 -49.44 -54.34 -2.56
N PRO A 574 -48.78 -55.51 -2.82
CA PRO A 574 -47.47 -55.51 -3.52
C PRO A 574 -47.24 -56.60 -4.61
N HIS A 575 -45.97 -56.68 -5.08
CA HIS A 575 -45.27 -57.76 -5.82
C HIS A 575 -45.06 -57.65 -7.36
N VAL A 576 -44.05 -58.42 -7.78
CA VAL A 576 -43.65 -58.86 -9.14
C VAL A 576 -42.79 -57.90 -9.97
N ALA A 577 -41.62 -58.41 -10.40
CA ALA A 577 -40.81 -57.95 -11.52
C ALA A 577 -40.78 -59.06 -12.59
N PRO A 578 -40.48 -58.78 -13.87
CA PRO A 578 -39.08 -58.94 -14.30
C PRO A 578 -38.60 -58.04 -15.48
N LEU A 579 -37.27 -57.86 -15.52
CA LEU A 579 -36.28 -57.83 -16.64
C LEU A 579 -36.59 -57.20 -18.05
N PRO A 580 -35.55 -56.82 -18.82
CA PRO A 580 -35.66 -55.80 -19.89
C PRO A 580 -35.68 -56.35 -21.33
N VAL A 581 -35.91 -55.44 -22.29
CA VAL A 581 -35.67 -55.65 -23.72
C VAL A 581 -34.56 -54.72 -24.24
N LEU A 582 -33.63 -55.30 -24.99
CA LEU A 582 -32.52 -54.63 -25.68
C LEU A 582 -32.91 -54.36 -27.13
N LEU A 583 -32.58 -53.18 -27.68
CA LEU A 583 -32.54 -52.96 -29.14
C LEU A 583 -31.34 -52.11 -29.54
N LEU A 584 -30.54 -52.63 -30.48
CA LEU A 584 -29.60 -51.85 -31.30
C LEU A 584 -30.35 -51.23 -32.49
N VAL A 585 -29.71 -50.31 -33.23
CA VAL A 585 -29.37 -50.52 -34.66
C VAL A 585 -28.52 -49.37 -35.24
N LEU A 586 -27.40 -49.77 -35.86
CA LEU A 586 -26.59 -49.19 -36.94
C LEU A 586 -26.54 -47.67 -37.23
N ARG A 587 -25.28 -47.19 -37.33
CA ARG A 587 -24.86 -46.16 -38.31
C ARG A 587 -24.63 -46.81 -39.70
N PRO A 588 -24.65 -45.99 -40.78
CA PRO A 588 -23.62 -46.04 -41.81
C PRO A 588 -22.70 -44.80 -41.76
N ALA A 589 -21.60 -44.82 -42.52
CA ALA A 589 -20.64 -43.74 -42.66
C ALA A 589 -20.21 -43.60 -44.13
N LEU A 590 -19.64 -42.46 -44.51
CA LEU A 590 -18.63 -42.17 -45.57
C LEU A 590 -18.41 -40.62 -45.53
N LEU A 591 -17.19 -40.07 -45.56
CA LEU A 591 -16.36 -39.72 -46.74
C LEU A 591 -17.06 -38.74 -47.70
N GLN A 592 -16.43 -37.68 -48.26
CA GLN A 592 -15.01 -37.28 -48.31
C GLN A 592 -14.83 -35.77 -48.61
N TRP A 593 -13.66 -35.21 -48.24
CA TRP A 593 -12.97 -34.01 -48.79
C TRP A 593 -13.78 -32.84 -49.42
N LEU A 594 -13.67 -31.65 -48.79
CA LEU A 594 -13.09 -30.45 -49.41
C LEU A 594 -12.58 -29.49 -48.32
#